data_AF-A0A0K3CB13-F1
#
_entry.id   AF-A0A0K3CB13-F1
#
_cell.length_a   1.000
_cell.length_b   1.000
_cell.length_c   1.000
_cell.angle_alpha   90.00
_cell.angle_beta   90.00
_cell.angle_gamma   90.00
#
_symmetry.space_group_name_H-M   'P 1'
#
loop_
_entity.id
_entity.type
_entity.pdbx_description
1 polymer ?
#
loop_
_entity_poly.entity_id
_entity_poly.type
_entity_poly.pdbx_seq_one_letter_code
_entity_poly.pdbx_strand_id
1 'polypeptide(L)'
;FPREGEPFALPPSSSVEDAPLNVDEVDDSWCGTHIDHSLLTVLCPSMYLFHPTPPTSSSSSAPLDPLIIPSPSRSTGLFIKTRAGKVVQATIPENCVALQTGETVELLTSRRLAATPHFVNATAATLGRKALEVIERRKEEEPETWGKVESGTVSRETLAVFLQPNHDEVVAEDGETFGQFSTRVFKRHYEEASK
;
A
#
# COMPACT_ATOMS: atom_id res chain seq x y z
N PHE A 1 4.03 3.13 -9.33
CA PHE A 1 4.22 1.75 -9.79
C PHE A 1 4.59 1.85 -11.25
N PRO A 2 5.74 1.36 -11.76
CA PRO A 2 6.84 0.56 -11.19
C PRO A 2 7.90 1.40 -10.45
N ARG A 3 8.98 0.75 -9.98
CA ARG A 3 10.11 1.38 -9.26
C ARG A 3 10.82 2.48 -10.03
N GLU A 4 10.78 2.42 -11.36
CA GLU A 4 11.57 3.28 -12.24
C GLU A 4 10.70 4.29 -13.02
N GLY A 5 9.40 4.36 -12.73
CA GLY A 5 8.49 5.31 -13.39
C GLY A 5 8.07 4.93 -14.82
N GLU A 6 8.57 3.80 -15.34
CA GLU A 6 8.21 3.32 -16.68
C GLU A 6 6.73 2.92 -16.80
N PRO A 7 6.02 3.28 -17.87
CA PRO A 7 4.65 2.83 -18.08
C PRO A 7 4.55 1.30 -18.19
N PHE A 8 3.49 0.73 -17.62
CA PHE A 8 3.14 -0.67 -17.86
C PHE A 8 2.70 -0.88 -19.30
N ALA A 9 3.24 -1.91 -19.95
CA ALA A 9 2.69 -2.43 -21.18
C ALA A 9 1.36 -3.14 -20.93
N LEU A 10 0.48 -3.17 -21.94
CA LEU A 10 -0.83 -3.79 -21.90
C LEU A 10 -0.91 -5.01 -22.84
N PRO A 11 -0.23 -6.13 -22.52
CA PRO A 11 -0.40 -7.36 -23.28
C PRO A 11 -1.83 -7.93 -23.10
N PRO A 12 -2.29 -8.82 -23.98
CA PRO A 12 -3.56 -9.51 -23.78
C PRO A 12 -3.61 -10.20 -22.41
N SER A 13 -4.68 -10.03 -21.65
CA SER A 13 -4.85 -10.66 -20.33
C SER A 13 -4.70 -12.18 -20.39
N SER A 14 -5.13 -12.79 -21.50
CA SER A 14 -4.99 -14.23 -21.78
C SER A 14 -3.53 -14.71 -21.87
N SER A 15 -2.58 -13.82 -22.12
CA SER A 15 -1.14 -14.15 -22.20
C SER A 15 -0.44 -14.12 -20.84
N VAL A 16 -1.09 -13.62 -19.79
CA VAL A 16 -0.53 -13.54 -18.44
C VAL A 16 -1.03 -14.73 -17.62
N GLU A 17 -0.12 -15.52 -17.06
CA GLU A 17 -0.46 -16.61 -16.15
C GLU A 17 -0.99 -16.09 -14.81
N ASP A 18 -1.97 -16.78 -14.23
CA ASP A 18 -2.47 -16.49 -12.88
C ASP A 18 -1.78 -17.40 -11.86
N ALA A 19 -0.47 -17.22 -11.74
CA ALA A 19 0.35 -17.94 -10.76
C ALA A 19 0.00 -17.49 -9.32
N PRO A 20 0.15 -18.37 -8.32
CA PRO A 20 -0.05 -18.00 -6.92
C PRO A 20 1.00 -16.98 -6.46
N LEU A 21 0.72 -16.29 -5.35
CA LEU A 21 1.67 -15.36 -4.73
C LEU A 21 2.95 -16.11 -4.34
N ASN A 22 4.09 -15.67 -4.86
CA ASN A 22 5.40 -16.02 -4.34
C ASN A 22 5.81 -15.00 -3.27
N VAL A 23 5.82 -15.41 -2.01
CA VAL A 23 6.18 -14.52 -0.89
C VAL A 23 7.65 -14.13 -0.88
N ASP A 24 8.53 -14.91 -1.52
CA ASP A 24 9.96 -14.62 -1.60
C ASP A 24 10.26 -13.48 -2.58
N GLU A 25 9.32 -13.14 -3.47
CA GLU A 25 9.39 -12.01 -4.40
C GLU A 25 8.81 -10.71 -3.82
N VAL A 26 8.33 -10.76 -2.58
CA VAL A 26 7.76 -9.59 -1.90
C VAL A 26 8.88 -8.75 -1.30
N ASP A 27 9.04 -7.55 -1.82
CA ASP A 27 10.08 -6.61 -1.41
C ASP A 27 9.52 -5.58 -0.42
N ASP A 28 10.14 -5.48 0.76
CA ASP A 28 9.72 -4.56 1.82
C ASP A 28 10.42 -3.19 1.78
N SER A 29 11.36 -2.94 0.86
CA SER A 29 12.20 -1.74 0.84
C SER A 29 11.48 -0.41 0.54
N TRP A 30 10.19 -0.42 0.18
CA TRP A 30 9.43 0.83 -0.06
C TRP A 30 9.09 1.57 1.24
N CYS A 31 8.57 0.86 2.25
CA CYS A 31 8.28 1.46 3.56
C CYS A 31 8.87 0.67 4.74
N GLY A 32 9.66 -0.36 4.46
CA GLY A 32 10.25 -1.24 5.47
C GLY A 32 9.20 -1.96 6.31
N THR A 33 9.61 -3.06 6.94
CA THR A 33 8.84 -3.56 8.07
C THR A 33 8.92 -2.55 9.22
N HIS A 34 7.78 -2.03 9.67
CA HIS A 34 7.69 -1.11 10.80
C HIS A 34 6.44 -1.36 11.65
N ILE A 35 6.35 -0.64 12.76
CA ILE A 35 5.17 -0.57 13.63
C ILE A 35 4.74 0.90 13.75
N ASP A 36 3.46 1.12 13.96
CA ASP A 36 2.93 2.46 14.20
C ASP A 36 3.15 2.87 15.65
N HIS A 37 3.55 4.11 15.90
CA HIS A 37 3.72 4.63 17.25
C HIS A 37 2.39 4.93 17.97
N SER A 38 1.27 4.92 17.25
CA SER A 38 -0.06 5.28 17.74
C SER A 38 -0.64 4.30 18.76
N LEU A 39 -1.86 4.56 19.26
CA LEU A 39 -2.67 3.55 19.94
C LEU A 39 -3.23 2.56 18.93
N LEU A 40 -4.01 3.11 18.01
CA LEU A 40 -4.66 2.39 16.93
C LEU A 40 -4.43 3.14 15.63
N THR A 41 -4.34 2.38 14.55
CA THR A 41 -4.35 2.91 13.19
C THR A 41 -5.59 2.39 12.48
N VAL A 42 -6.40 3.30 11.97
CA VAL A 42 -7.57 2.99 11.14
C VAL A 42 -7.14 3.08 9.68
N LEU A 43 -7.35 1.99 8.94
CA LEU A 43 -6.91 1.85 7.56
C LEU A 43 -8.12 1.69 6.63
N CYS A 44 -8.21 2.56 5.63
CA CYS A 44 -9.11 2.36 4.49
C CYS A 44 -8.54 1.31 3.52
N PRO A 45 -9.37 0.63 2.73
CA PRO A 45 -8.90 -0.25 1.67
C PRO A 45 -8.06 0.54 0.65
N SER A 46 -7.07 -0.14 0.07
CA SER A 46 -6.25 0.45 -0.99
C SER A 46 -7.00 0.47 -2.31
N MET A 47 -6.95 1.59 -3.00
CA MET A 47 -7.47 1.76 -4.35
C MET A 47 -6.31 1.88 -5.31
N TYR A 48 -6.40 1.19 -6.45
CA TYR A 48 -5.39 1.25 -7.50
C TYR A 48 -5.99 1.94 -8.72
N LEU A 49 -5.29 2.96 -9.22
CA LEU A 49 -5.73 3.77 -10.34
C LEU A 49 -4.74 3.61 -11.50
N PHE A 50 -5.24 3.14 -12.63
CA PHE A 50 -4.50 3.11 -13.88
C PHE A 50 -4.64 4.45 -14.61
N HIS A 51 -3.51 5.08 -14.87
CA HIS A 51 -3.38 6.36 -15.56
C HIS A 51 -2.87 6.10 -16.99
N PRO A 52 -3.74 6.12 -18.02
CA PRO A 52 -3.33 5.84 -19.38
C PRO A 52 -2.31 6.87 -19.88
N THR A 53 -1.25 6.40 -20.54
CA THR A 53 -0.28 7.27 -21.19
C THR A 53 -0.91 7.86 -22.45
N PRO A 54 -0.85 9.19 -22.66
CA PRO A 54 -1.35 9.80 -23.89
C PRO A 54 -0.62 9.26 -25.13
N PRO A 55 -1.30 9.06 -26.27
CA PRO A 55 -0.63 8.66 -27.50
C PRO A 55 0.40 9.71 -27.91
N THR A 56 1.62 9.27 -28.21
CA THR A 56 2.74 10.15 -28.62
C THR A 56 2.46 10.91 -29.93
N SER A 57 1.47 10.46 -30.70
CA SER A 57 1.06 11.03 -32.00
C SER A 57 -0.10 12.03 -31.93
N SER A 58 -0.73 12.25 -30.77
CA SER A 58 -1.88 13.14 -30.65
C SER A 58 -1.54 14.39 -29.83
N SER A 59 -1.40 15.53 -30.50
CA SER A 59 -1.10 16.84 -29.89
C SER A 59 -2.31 17.53 -29.23
N SER A 60 -3.47 16.87 -29.09
CA SER A 60 -4.70 17.55 -28.68
C SER A 60 -5.81 16.70 -28.04
N SER A 61 -5.54 15.47 -27.59
CA SER A 61 -6.53 14.73 -26.80
C SER A 61 -6.48 15.18 -25.34
N ALA A 62 -7.65 15.45 -24.75
CA ALA A 62 -7.75 15.67 -23.31
C ALA A 62 -7.28 14.41 -22.57
N PRO A 63 -6.60 14.55 -21.41
CA PRO A 63 -6.21 13.38 -20.61
C PRO A 63 -7.45 12.57 -20.22
N LEU A 64 -7.36 11.25 -20.37
CA LEU A 64 -8.43 10.35 -19.93
C LEU A 64 -8.45 10.28 -18.41
N ASP A 65 -9.63 10.11 -17.84
CA ASP A 65 -9.78 9.88 -16.40
C ASP A 65 -9.13 8.56 -15.98
N PRO A 66 -8.52 8.49 -14.79
CA PRO A 66 -7.94 7.26 -14.27
C PRO A 66 -8.99 6.15 -14.12
N LEU A 67 -8.61 4.92 -14.43
CA LEU A 67 -9.45 3.74 -14.27
C LEU A 67 -9.12 3.02 -12.96
N ILE A 68 -10.14 2.77 -12.14
CA ILE A 68 -9.99 1.89 -10.98
C ILE A 68 -9.73 0.47 -11.46
N ILE A 69 -8.64 -0.12 -11.00
CA ILE A 69 -8.26 -1.51 -11.30
C ILE A 69 -8.08 -2.31 -10.00
N PRO A 70 -8.19 -3.65 -10.05
CA PRO A 70 -7.69 -4.52 -9.00
C PRO A 70 -6.19 -4.31 -8.74
N SER A 71 -5.68 -4.91 -7.65
CA SER A 71 -4.25 -4.90 -7.33
C SER A 71 -3.40 -5.24 -8.58
N PRO A 72 -2.39 -4.43 -8.93
CA PRO A 72 -1.58 -4.59 -10.14
C PRO A 72 -0.88 -5.94 -10.23
N SER A 73 -0.56 -6.56 -9.10
CA SER A 73 0.01 -7.90 -9.02
C SER A 73 -0.34 -8.49 -7.65
N ARG A 74 -0.34 -9.82 -7.55
CA ARG A 74 -0.53 -10.52 -6.27
C ARG A 74 0.52 -10.11 -5.23
N SER A 75 1.73 -9.75 -5.66
CA SER A 75 2.80 -9.30 -4.76
C SER A 75 2.62 -7.88 -4.23
N THR A 76 1.65 -7.10 -4.73
CA THR A 76 1.43 -5.72 -4.27
C THR A 76 0.36 -5.62 -3.20
N GLY A 77 0.56 -4.72 -2.24
CA GLY A 77 -0.41 -4.42 -1.19
C GLY A 77 0.20 -4.38 0.20
N LEU A 78 -0.68 -4.46 1.21
CA LEU A 78 -0.32 -4.45 2.62
C LEU A 78 0.05 -5.86 3.08
N PHE A 79 1.17 -5.98 3.79
CA PHE A 79 1.65 -7.22 4.37
C PHE A 79 1.87 -7.03 5.87
N ILE A 80 1.52 -8.05 6.65
CA ILE A 80 1.72 -8.11 8.10
C ILE A 80 2.65 -9.27 8.46
N LYS A 81 3.47 -9.09 9.49
CA LYS A 81 4.25 -10.18 10.10
C LYS A 81 3.53 -10.67 11.35
N THR A 82 3.17 -11.94 11.34
CA THR A 82 2.59 -12.62 12.50
C THR A 82 3.64 -12.78 13.60
N ARG A 83 3.20 -13.09 14.84
CA ARG A 83 4.11 -13.41 15.96
C ARG A 83 5.06 -14.58 15.67
N ALA A 84 4.67 -15.49 14.78
CA ALA A 84 5.51 -16.60 14.33
C ALA A 84 6.52 -16.21 13.22
N GLY A 85 6.61 -14.92 12.88
CA GLY A 85 7.48 -14.41 11.81
C GLY A 85 6.93 -14.60 10.40
N LYS A 86 5.76 -15.25 10.23
CA LYS A 86 5.15 -15.46 8.92
C LYS A 86 4.62 -14.15 8.34
N VAL A 87 4.95 -13.88 7.08
CA VAL A 87 4.39 -12.79 6.28
C VAL A 87 3.04 -13.20 5.71
N VAL A 88 2.04 -12.33 5.85
CA VAL A 88 0.68 -12.52 5.33
C VAL A 88 0.23 -11.25 4.63
N GLN A 89 -0.33 -11.37 3.43
CA GLN A 89 -0.96 -10.24 2.75
C GLN A 89 -2.30 -9.94 3.40
N ALA A 90 -2.46 -8.73 3.93
CA ALA A 90 -3.71 -8.26 4.51
C ALA A 90 -4.59 -7.63 3.43
N THR A 91 -5.86 -8.01 3.39
CA THR A 91 -6.86 -7.45 2.48
C THR A 91 -7.99 -6.83 3.28
N ILE A 92 -8.35 -5.59 2.95
CA ILE A 92 -9.46 -4.85 3.55
C ILE A 92 -10.59 -4.82 2.52
N PRO A 93 -11.81 -5.28 2.85
CA PRO A 93 -12.95 -5.20 1.94
C PRO A 93 -13.36 -3.75 1.61
N GLU A 94 -13.97 -3.53 0.44
CA GLU A 94 -14.34 -2.21 -0.11
C GLU A 94 -15.20 -1.33 0.81
N ASN A 95 -16.01 -1.95 1.67
CA ASN A 95 -16.92 -1.27 2.60
C ASN A 95 -16.51 -1.47 4.07
N CYS A 96 -15.22 -1.64 4.33
CA CYS A 96 -14.68 -1.87 5.66
C CYS A 96 -13.49 -0.95 5.94
N VAL A 97 -13.23 -0.76 7.23
CA VAL A 97 -11.94 -0.26 7.70
C VAL A 97 -11.26 -1.36 8.52
N ALA A 98 -9.94 -1.41 8.51
CA ALA A 98 -9.19 -2.24 9.43
C ALA A 98 -8.68 -1.41 10.60
N LEU A 99 -8.63 -2.01 11.79
CA LEU A 99 -8.01 -1.44 12.96
C LEU A 99 -6.74 -2.23 13.27
N GLN A 100 -5.63 -1.52 13.35
CA GLN A 100 -4.31 -2.04 13.65
C GLN A 100 -3.85 -1.52 15.00
N THR A 101 -3.21 -2.37 15.82
CA THR A 101 -2.58 -1.97 17.08
C THR A 101 -1.23 -1.32 16.85
N GLY A 102 -0.98 -0.19 17.52
CA GLY A 102 0.31 0.49 17.57
C GLY A 102 1.10 0.25 18.86
N GLU A 103 2.32 0.77 18.90
CA GLU A 103 3.31 0.63 19.98
C GLU A 103 2.79 1.20 21.31
N THR A 104 1.95 2.25 21.28
CA THR A 104 1.38 2.81 22.53
C THR A 104 0.41 1.82 23.20
N VAL A 105 -0.41 1.09 22.43
CA VAL A 105 -1.28 0.04 23.00
C VAL A 105 -0.45 -1.12 23.55
N GLU A 106 0.66 -1.45 22.91
CA GLU A 106 1.59 -2.46 23.44
C GLU A 106 2.15 -2.04 24.81
N LEU A 107 2.57 -0.78 24.96
CA LEU A 107 3.07 -0.25 26.24
C LEU A 107 1.98 -0.23 27.32
N LEU A 108 0.81 0.35 27.02
CA LEU A 108 -0.30 0.49 27.96
C LEU A 108 -0.84 -0.85 28.48
N THR A 109 -0.71 -1.90 27.68
CA THR A 109 -1.19 -3.24 28.04
C THR A 109 -0.11 -4.12 28.65
N SER A 110 1.06 -3.54 28.98
CA SER A 110 2.24 -4.27 29.46
C SER A 110 2.55 -5.46 28.54
N ARG A 111 2.51 -5.22 27.23
CA ARG A 111 2.73 -6.19 26.13
C ARG A 111 1.72 -7.33 26.01
N ARG A 112 0.54 -7.22 26.63
CA ARG A 112 -0.55 -8.21 26.42
C ARG A 112 -1.11 -8.12 24.99
N LEU A 113 -1.23 -6.90 24.47
CA LEU A 113 -1.43 -6.64 23.05
C LEU A 113 -0.07 -6.29 22.42
N ALA A 114 0.10 -6.63 21.15
CA ALA A 114 1.33 -6.35 20.41
C ALA A 114 1.03 -5.35 19.30
N ALA A 115 1.94 -4.42 19.05
CA ALA A 115 1.92 -3.62 17.84
C ALA A 115 2.05 -4.55 16.62
N THR A 116 1.35 -4.24 15.53
CA THR A 116 1.34 -5.12 14.34
C THR A 116 2.47 -4.71 13.38
N PRO A 117 3.53 -5.52 13.21
CA PRO A 117 4.57 -5.20 12.25
C PRO A 117 4.04 -5.39 10.84
N HIS A 118 4.22 -4.39 9.99
CA HIS A 118 3.65 -4.37 8.66
C HIS A 118 4.54 -3.62 7.68
N PHE A 119 4.30 -3.84 6.39
CA PHE A 119 4.93 -3.14 5.29
C PHE A 119 4.01 -3.17 4.06
N VAL A 120 4.32 -2.33 3.08
CA VAL A 120 3.60 -2.25 1.81
C VAL A 120 4.59 -2.54 0.69
N ASN A 121 4.26 -3.52 -0.14
CA ASN A 121 4.95 -3.73 -1.40
C ASN A 121 4.20 -2.99 -2.52
N ALA A 122 4.86 -2.02 -3.14
CA ALA A 122 4.34 -1.24 -4.26
C ALA A 122 5.03 -1.56 -5.60
N THR A 123 5.67 -2.74 -5.68
CA THR A 123 6.39 -3.17 -6.87
C THR A 123 5.61 -4.21 -7.67
N ALA A 124 5.53 -4.00 -8.98
CA ALA A 124 5.03 -4.95 -9.94
C ALA A 124 5.83 -4.77 -11.24
N ALA A 125 6.34 -5.86 -11.80
CA ALA A 125 7.03 -5.84 -13.09
C ALA A 125 6.03 -5.75 -14.26
N THR A 126 4.89 -6.40 -14.11
CA THR A 126 3.79 -6.41 -15.09
C THR A 126 2.44 -6.28 -14.38
N LEU A 127 1.41 -5.89 -15.12
CA LEU A 127 0.04 -5.98 -14.63
C LEU A 127 -0.42 -7.44 -14.65
N GLY A 128 -1.09 -7.85 -13.58
CA GLY A 128 -1.71 -9.15 -13.45
C GLY A 128 -2.96 -9.25 -14.32
N ARG A 129 -3.34 -10.49 -14.64
CA ARG A 129 -4.48 -10.82 -15.51
C ARG A 129 -5.75 -10.02 -15.19
N LYS A 130 -6.18 -9.99 -13.92
CA LYS A 130 -7.40 -9.28 -13.50
C LYS A 130 -7.36 -7.77 -13.72
N ALA A 131 -6.20 -7.15 -13.59
CA ALA A 131 -6.04 -5.72 -13.87
C ALA A 131 -6.14 -5.47 -15.39
N LEU A 132 -5.50 -6.32 -16.20
CA LEU A 132 -5.59 -6.26 -17.66
C LEU A 132 -7.02 -6.48 -18.17
N GLU A 133 -7.75 -7.46 -17.64
CA GLU A 133 -9.16 -7.73 -18.00
C GLU A 133 -10.06 -6.50 -17.80
N VAL A 134 -9.84 -5.74 -16.71
CA VAL A 134 -10.60 -4.51 -16.45
C VAL A 134 -10.26 -3.41 -17.45
N ILE A 135 -8.99 -3.29 -17.85
CA ILE A 135 -8.55 -2.33 -18.87
C ILE A 135 -9.10 -2.73 -20.25
N GLU A 136 -9.02 -4.00 -20.62
CA GLU A 136 -9.55 -4.52 -21.88
C GLU A 136 -11.05 -4.27 -22.00
N ARG A 137 -11.82 -4.58 -20.95
CA ARG A 137 -13.25 -4.26 -20.92
C ARG A 137 -13.51 -2.78 -21.13
N ARG A 138 -12.73 -1.89 -20.50
CA ARG A 138 -12.87 -0.44 -20.72
C ARG A 138 -12.58 -0.04 -22.17
N LYS A 139 -11.60 -0.67 -22.83
CA LYS A 139 -11.31 -0.44 -24.25
C LYS A 139 -12.47 -0.87 -25.16
N GLU A 140 -13.16 -1.95 -24.80
CA GLU A 140 -14.34 -2.43 -25.53
C GLU A 140 -15.57 -1.53 -25.30
N GLU A 141 -15.75 -1.04 -24.07
CA GLU A 141 -16.83 -0.12 -23.69
C GLU A 141 -16.67 1.27 -24.36
N GLU A 142 -15.44 1.75 -24.51
CA GLU A 142 -15.12 3.08 -25.04
C GLU A 142 -14.02 3.04 -26.13
N PRO A 143 -14.29 2.45 -27.31
CA PRO A 143 -13.26 2.21 -28.32
C PRO A 143 -12.68 3.50 -28.93
N GLU A 144 -13.46 4.58 -28.99
CA GLU A 144 -13.01 5.86 -29.55
C GLU A 144 -11.95 6.56 -28.69
N THR A 145 -12.05 6.41 -27.36
CA THR A 145 -11.15 7.03 -26.38
C THR A 145 -10.10 6.05 -25.88
N TRP A 146 -10.53 4.90 -25.34
CA TRP A 146 -9.66 3.90 -24.71
C TRP A 146 -9.04 2.92 -25.69
N GLY A 147 -9.63 2.72 -26.87
CA GLY A 147 -9.17 1.72 -27.84
C GLY A 147 -7.71 1.89 -28.31
N LYS A 148 -7.17 3.12 -28.20
CA LYS A 148 -5.77 3.45 -28.57
C LYS A 148 -4.80 3.45 -27.39
N VAL A 149 -5.24 3.13 -26.17
CA VAL A 149 -4.38 3.13 -24.98
C VAL A 149 -3.45 1.92 -25.05
N GLU A 150 -2.13 2.13 -25.11
CA GLU A 150 -1.15 1.04 -25.21
C GLU A 150 -0.35 0.82 -23.92
N SER A 151 -0.27 1.85 -23.08
CA SER A 151 0.47 1.83 -21.82
C SER A 151 -0.12 2.80 -20.81
N GLY A 152 0.35 2.71 -19.57
CA GLY A 152 -0.03 3.63 -18.51
C GLY A 152 0.69 3.37 -17.20
N THR A 153 0.62 4.30 -16.26
CA THR A 153 1.18 4.14 -14.92
C THR A 153 0.09 3.74 -13.93
N VAL A 154 0.49 3.23 -12.76
CA VAL A 154 -0.46 2.95 -11.68
C VAL A 154 -0.09 3.72 -10.42
N SER A 155 -1.08 4.32 -9.78
CA SER A 155 -0.99 4.85 -8.42
C SER A 155 -1.76 3.96 -7.43
N ARG A 156 -1.36 4.00 -6.16
CA ARG A 156 -2.06 3.34 -5.05
C ARG A 156 -2.45 4.42 -4.06
N GLU A 157 -3.74 4.59 -3.90
CA GLU A 157 -4.33 5.52 -2.94
C GLU A 157 -4.80 4.74 -1.71
N THR A 158 -4.48 5.24 -0.53
CA THR A 158 -4.93 4.70 0.75
C THR A 158 -4.95 5.81 1.78
N LEU A 159 -5.79 5.66 2.80
CA LEU A 159 -5.82 6.57 3.95
C LEU A 159 -5.53 5.78 5.22
N ALA A 160 -4.58 6.29 6.01
CA ALA A 160 -4.29 5.82 7.35
C ALA A 160 -4.57 6.95 8.35
N VAL A 161 -5.39 6.68 9.35
CA VAL A 161 -5.72 7.63 10.43
C VAL A 161 -5.16 7.07 11.74
N PHE A 162 -4.29 7.84 12.38
CA PHE A 162 -3.64 7.45 13.62
C PHE A 162 -4.42 8.03 14.82
N LEU A 163 -4.88 7.15 15.70
CA LEU A 163 -5.52 7.52 16.96
C LEU A 163 -4.45 7.51 18.06
N GLN A 164 -4.28 8.63 18.75
CA GLN A 164 -3.18 8.85 19.68
C GLN A 164 -3.67 9.50 20.99
N PRO A 165 -2.97 9.27 22.12
CA PRO A 165 -3.24 9.99 23.35
C PRO A 165 -2.86 11.47 23.23
N ASN A 166 -3.29 12.28 24.21
CA ASN A 166 -2.70 13.60 24.40
C ASN A 166 -1.24 13.46 24.88
N HIS A 167 -0.42 14.46 24.59
CA HIS A 167 1.03 14.44 24.87
C HIS A 167 1.42 14.23 26.35
N ASP A 168 0.52 14.55 27.27
CA ASP A 168 0.69 14.55 28.72
C ASP A 168 0.13 13.28 29.39
N GLU A 169 -0.60 12.45 28.63
CA GLU A 169 -1.14 11.18 29.14
C GLU A 169 -0.01 10.19 29.42
N VAL A 170 -0.08 9.51 30.56
CA VAL A 170 0.89 8.48 30.97
C VAL A 170 0.61 7.19 30.19
N VAL A 171 1.63 6.66 29.51
CA VAL A 171 1.53 5.48 28.63
C VAL A 171 2.35 4.27 29.07
N ALA A 172 3.15 4.40 30.13
CA ALA A 172 3.96 3.32 30.69
C ALA A 172 3.91 3.30 32.23
N GLU A 173 4.21 2.14 32.81
CA GLU A 173 4.16 1.90 34.27
C GLU A 173 5.15 2.75 35.08
N ASP A 174 6.24 3.21 34.45
CA ASP A 174 7.25 4.07 35.04
C ASP A 174 6.88 5.57 35.03
N GLY A 175 5.70 5.91 34.50
CA GLY A 175 5.23 7.28 34.40
C GLY A 175 5.60 7.99 33.10
N GLU A 176 6.19 7.30 32.11
CA GLU A 176 6.48 7.90 30.79
C GLU A 176 5.18 8.43 30.15
N THR A 177 5.19 9.70 29.72
CA THR A 177 4.06 10.29 28.99
C THR A 177 4.14 10.00 27.50
N PHE A 178 3.03 10.12 26.78
CA PHE A 178 2.99 9.92 25.34
C PHE A 178 3.94 10.88 24.59
N GLY A 179 4.12 12.10 25.07
CA GLY A 179 5.07 13.06 24.50
C GLY A 179 6.54 12.66 24.70
N GLN A 180 6.87 12.10 25.88
CA GLN A 180 8.20 11.55 26.15
C GLN A 180 8.47 10.32 25.28
N PHE A 181 7.50 9.41 25.21
CA PHE A 181 7.54 8.25 24.34
C PHE A 181 7.72 8.64 22.87
N SER A 182 6.94 9.61 22.37
CA SER A 182 7.04 10.12 21.00
C SER A 182 8.43 10.67 20.70
N THR A 183 9.00 11.45 21.64
CA THR A 183 10.38 11.96 21.52
C THR A 183 11.39 10.83 21.39
N ARG A 184 11.25 9.77 22.19
CA ARG A 184 12.11 8.58 22.13
C ARG A 184 11.97 7.83 20.80
N VAL A 185 10.75 7.69 20.27
CA VAL A 185 10.50 7.07 18.96
C VAL A 185 11.10 7.90 17.82
N PHE A 186 10.90 9.22 17.82
CA PHE A 186 11.51 10.09 16.80
C PHE A 186 13.03 10.01 16.82
N LYS A 187 13.64 9.97 18.01
CA LYS A 187 15.08 9.78 18.16
C LYS A 187 15.57 8.50 17.48
N ARG A 188 14.88 7.38 17.70
CA ARG A 188 15.16 6.07 17.09
C ARG A 188 15.12 6.12 15.56
N HIS A 189 14.18 6.86 14.98
CA HIS A 189 13.98 6.88 13.52
C HIS A 189 14.78 7.96 12.77
N TYR A 190 15.13 9.07 13.42
CA TYR A 190 15.68 10.25 12.73
C TYR A 190 17.12 10.63 13.14
N GLU A 191 17.64 10.19 14.29
CA GLU A 191 19.05 10.46 14.63
C GLU A 191 20.03 9.45 14.02
N GLU A 192 19.60 8.23 13.71
CA GLU A 192 20.42 7.25 12.97
C GLU A 192 20.64 7.66 11.51
N ALA A 193 19.79 8.53 10.94
CA ALA A 193 19.92 9.06 9.58
C ALA A 193 20.91 10.25 9.47
N SER A 194 21.47 10.73 10.58
CA SER A 194 22.40 11.88 10.62
C SER A 194 23.86 11.49 10.97
N LYS A 195 24.24 10.22 10.82
CA LYS A 195 25.62 9.73 10.93
C LYS A 195 26.03 9.02 9.65
#